data_AF-A0A1Q3E3Q3-F1
#
_entry.id   AF-A0A1Q3E3Q3-F1
#
_cell.length_a   1.000
_cell.length_b   1.000
_cell.length_c   1.000
_cell.angle_alpha   90.00
_cell.angle_beta   90.00
_cell.angle_gamma   90.00
#
_symmetry.space_group_name_H-M   'P 1'
#
loop_
_entity.id
_entity.type
_entity.pdbx_description
1 polymer ?
#
loop_
_entity_poly.entity_id
_entity_poly.type
_entity_poly.pdbx_seq_one_letter_code
_entity_poly.pdbx_strand_id
1 'polypeptide(L)'
;MPIRPEEKPYLLDVSSHTFRQLKLIVPGGLITYYFGTLQEFWTIIQSGAGLARSTALAALLSGCTTIGLFIFVLLTPWIRGVEPDFRVWRKSGILSSVIPLLTTSIVLGWLLLVMSLAHFSDSGIFRGVVGASSVYALSFGLLGLLPAPKVKRT
;
A
#
# COMPACT_ATOMS: atom_id res chain seq x y z
N MET A 1 43.69 16.02 21.97
CA MET A 1 43.41 14.83 21.14
C MET A 1 41.90 14.70 21.02
N PRO A 2 41.26 15.04 19.89
CA PRO A 2 39.82 14.85 19.72
C PRO A 2 39.53 13.40 19.30
N ILE A 3 38.56 12.78 19.98
CA ILE A 3 38.11 11.41 19.76
C ILE A 3 37.26 11.38 18.47
N ARG A 4 37.62 10.52 17.52
CA ARG A 4 36.89 10.30 16.26
C ARG A 4 35.51 9.70 16.58
N PRO A 5 34.39 10.24 16.07
CA PRO A 5 33.09 9.61 16.27
C PRO A 5 33.04 8.29 15.51
N GLU A 6 32.70 7.21 16.21
CA GLU A 6 32.54 5.87 15.66
C GLU A 6 31.48 5.84 14.55
N GLU A 7 31.88 5.38 13.37
CA GLU A 7 30.95 5.00 12.30
C GLU A 7 30.13 3.79 12.76
N LYS A 8 28.87 4.02 13.16
CA LYS A 8 27.95 2.91 13.43
C LYS A 8 27.60 2.21 12.11
N PRO A 9 27.76 0.88 12.01
CA PRO A 9 27.54 0.15 10.76
C PRO A 9 26.07 0.21 10.33
N TYR A 10 25.84 0.66 9.10
CA TYR A 10 24.54 0.83 8.44
C TYR A 10 23.66 -0.43 8.37
N LEU A 11 24.18 -1.61 8.70
CA LEU A 11 23.52 -2.90 8.52
C LEU A 11 22.47 -3.21 9.60
N LEU A 12 22.56 -2.61 10.79
CA LEU A 12 21.61 -2.88 11.88
C LEU A 12 20.27 -2.16 11.72
N ASP A 13 20.24 -1.01 11.01
CA ASP A 13 19.06 -0.15 10.93
C ASP A 13 18.00 -0.70 9.95
N VAL A 14 18.44 -1.32 8.84
CA VAL A 14 17.55 -1.96 7.86
C VAL A 14 16.77 -3.12 8.49
N SER A 15 17.44 -3.93 9.33
CA SER A 15 16.85 -5.10 9.99
C SER A 15 15.63 -4.75 10.86
N SER A 16 15.69 -3.65 11.61
CA SER A 16 14.60 -3.20 12.48
C SER A 16 13.37 -2.72 11.70
N HIS A 17 13.59 -1.97 10.62
CA HIS A 17 12.52 -1.47 9.76
C HIS A 17 11.84 -2.59 8.97
N THR A 18 12.63 -3.51 8.41
CA THR A 18 12.12 -4.71 7.72
C THR A 18 11.34 -5.59 8.69
N PHE A 19 11.83 -5.80 9.92
CA PHE A 19 11.13 -6.61 10.92
C PHE A 19 9.78 -6.01 11.34
N ARG A 20 9.69 -4.68 11.48
CA ARG A 20 8.42 -3.98 11.77
C ARG A 20 7.40 -4.12 10.65
N GLN A 21 7.83 -4.08 9.39
CA GLN A 21 6.93 -4.26 8.24
C GLN A 21 6.52 -5.72 8.07
N LEU A 22 7.43 -6.66 8.36
CA LEU A 22 7.13 -8.09 8.36
C LEU A 22 6.03 -8.45 9.37
N LYS A 23 5.99 -7.76 10.52
CA LYS A 23 4.93 -7.91 11.52
C LYS A 23 3.54 -7.53 10.99
N LEU A 24 3.45 -6.71 9.94
CA LEU A 24 2.17 -6.36 9.28
C LEU A 24 1.87 -7.30 8.11
N ILE A 25 2.89 -7.72 7.36
CA ILE A 25 2.78 -8.62 6.20
C ILE A 25 2.24 -9.99 6.62
N VAL A 26 2.84 -10.59 7.67
CA VAL A 26 2.50 -11.95 8.10
C VAL A 26 1.03 -12.11 8.48
N PRO A 27 0.45 -11.30 9.39
CA PRO A 27 -0.97 -11.44 9.73
C PRO A 27 -1.87 -11.06 8.55
N GLY A 28 -1.53 -10.04 7.77
CA GLY A 28 -2.30 -9.67 6.56
C GLY A 28 -2.36 -10.83 5.57
N GLY A 29 -1.22 -11.45 5.26
CA GLY A 29 -1.13 -12.60 4.36
C GLY A 29 -1.85 -13.83 4.89
N LEU A 30 -1.68 -14.15 6.18
CA LEU A 30 -2.36 -15.28 6.81
C LEU A 30 -3.88 -15.12 6.79
N ILE A 31 -4.40 -13.94 7.13
CA ILE A 31 -5.84 -13.67 7.14
C ILE A 31 -6.39 -13.68 5.70
N THR A 32 -5.70 -13.05 4.75
CA THR A 32 -6.10 -13.09 3.33
C THR A 32 -6.13 -14.50 2.78
N TYR A 33 -5.16 -15.35 3.13
CA TYR A 33 -5.13 -16.76 2.74
C TYR A 33 -6.24 -17.57 3.42
N TYR A 34 -6.40 -17.41 4.74
CA TYR A 34 -7.39 -18.14 5.52
C TYR A 34 -8.83 -17.86 5.09
N PHE A 35 -9.14 -16.61 4.78
CA PHE A 35 -10.48 -16.22 4.30
C PHE A 35 -10.68 -16.43 2.80
N GLY A 36 -9.69 -16.91 2.06
CA GLY A 36 -9.81 -17.12 0.61
C GLY A 36 -10.13 -15.83 -0.17
N THR A 37 -9.83 -14.66 0.41
CA THR A 37 -10.33 -13.36 -0.08
C THR A 37 -9.93 -13.09 -1.53
N LEU A 38 -8.70 -13.47 -1.91
CA LEU A 38 -8.22 -13.32 -3.28
C LEU A 38 -8.95 -14.25 -4.25
N GLN A 39 -9.27 -15.47 -3.83
CA GLN A 39 -9.99 -16.43 -4.65
C GLN A 39 -11.43 -15.96 -4.88
N GLU A 40 -12.13 -15.55 -3.83
CA GLU A 40 -13.49 -14.99 -3.94
C GLU A 40 -13.52 -13.75 -4.84
N PHE A 41 -12.55 -12.84 -4.66
CA PHE A 41 -12.44 -11.65 -5.49
C PHE A 41 -12.22 -12.00 -6.98
N TRP A 42 -11.36 -12.97 -7.27
CA TRP A 42 -11.15 -13.44 -8.65
C TRP A 42 -12.38 -14.13 -9.23
N THR A 43 -13.11 -14.90 -8.43
CA THR A 43 -14.39 -15.47 -8.83
C THR A 43 -15.36 -14.35 -9.21
N ILE A 44 -15.49 -13.28 -8.42
CA ILE A 44 -16.36 -12.14 -8.77
C ILE A 44 -15.96 -11.49 -10.10
N ILE A 45 -14.66 -11.36 -10.38
CA ILE A 45 -14.19 -10.78 -11.66
C ILE A 45 -14.52 -11.70 -12.85
N GLN A 46 -14.35 -13.01 -12.70
CA GLN A 46 -14.47 -13.98 -13.80
C GLN A 46 -15.91 -14.42 -14.05
N SER A 47 -16.66 -14.73 -12.98
CA SER A 47 -18.03 -15.25 -13.05
C SER A 47 -19.10 -14.21 -12.71
N GLY A 48 -18.73 -13.05 -12.15
CA GLY A 48 -19.68 -11.98 -11.87
C GLY A 48 -20.18 -11.29 -13.14
N ALA A 49 -21.43 -10.86 -13.12
CA ALA A 49 -22.06 -10.09 -14.20
C ALA A 49 -22.47 -8.69 -13.73
N GLY A 50 -22.54 -7.74 -14.67
CA GLY A 50 -23.03 -6.38 -14.43
C GLY A 50 -22.25 -5.63 -13.34
N LEU A 51 -22.99 -5.17 -12.32
CA LEU A 51 -22.45 -4.36 -11.21
C LEU A 51 -21.40 -5.09 -10.37
N ALA A 52 -21.50 -6.41 -10.23
CA ALA A 52 -20.53 -7.18 -9.44
C ALA A 52 -19.13 -7.08 -10.05
N ARG A 53 -19.04 -7.36 -11.36
CA ARG A 53 -17.79 -7.32 -12.11
C ARG A 53 -17.25 -5.90 -12.26
N SER A 54 -18.11 -4.92 -12.54
CA SER A 54 -17.65 -3.53 -12.68
C SER A 54 -17.14 -2.96 -11.35
N THR A 55 -17.80 -3.26 -10.23
CA THR A 55 -17.34 -2.86 -8.89
C THR A 55 -16.00 -3.51 -8.54
N ALA A 56 -15.85 -4.81 -8.82
CA ALA A 56 -14.60 -5.52 -8.59
C ALA A 56 -13.46 -4.99 -9.46
N LEU A 57 -13.71 -4.70 -10.75
CA LEU A 57 -12.73 -4.10 -11.64
C LEU A 57 -12.36 -2.67 -11.23
N ALA A 58 -13.33 -1.88 -10.75
CA ALA A 58 -13.07 -0.54 -10.21
C ALA A 58 -12.21 -0.61 -8.94
N ALA A 59 -12.47 -1.57 -8.05
CA ALA A 59 -11.65 -1.83 -6.88
C ALA A 59 -10.20 -2.19 -7.28
N LEU A 60 -10.04 -3.10 -8.26
CA LEU A 60 -8.74 -3.51 -8.78
C LEU A 60 -7.98 -2.32 -9.40
N LEU A 61 -8.65 -1.54 -10.25
CA LEU A 61 -8.07 -0.36 -10.88
C LEU A 61 -7.61 0.66 -9.83
N SER A 62 -8.45 0.94 -8.83
CA SER A 62 -8.11 1.85 -7.73
C SER A 62 -6.93 1.33 -6.90
N GLY A 63 -6.85 0.01 -6.67
CA GLY A 63 -5.70 -0.63 -6.03
C GLY A 63 -4.41 -0.45 -6.84
N CYS A 64 -4.47 -0.68 -8.17
CA CYS A 64 -3.35 -0.43 -9.07
C CYS A 64 -2.93 1.04 -9.09
N THR A 65 -3.88 1.97 -9.12
CA THR A 65 -3.62 3.41 -9.03
C THR A 65 -2.94 3.77 -7.71
N THR A 66 -3.39 3.20 -6.60
CA THR A 66 -2.78 3.38 -5.27
C THR A 66 -1.32 2.92 -5.27
N ILE A 67 -1.05 1.71 -5.77
CA ILE A 67 0.31 1.16 -5.88
C ILE A 67 1.18 2.07 -6.75
N GLY A 68 0.67 2.49 -7.91
CA GLY A 68 1.39 3.38 -8.84
C GLY A 68 1.72 4.73 -8.21
N LEU A 69 0.77 5.36 -7.52
CA LEU A 69 0.98 6.62 -6.81
C LEU A 69 1.98 6.46 -5.66
N PHE A 70 1.93 5.35 -4.92
CA PHE A 70 2.88 5.07 -3.85
C PHE A 70 4.31 4.96 -4.39
N ILE A 71 4.49 4.17 -5.46
CA ILE A 71 5.78 4.04 -6.15
C ILE A 71 6.24 5.39 -6.70
N PHE A 72 5.35 6.18 -7.29
CA PHE A 72 5.66 7.53 -7.77
C PHE A 72 6.18 8.44 -6.65
N VAL A 73 5.55 8.41 -5.46
CA VAL A 73 6.03 9.15 -4.28
C VAL A 73 7.41 8.65 -3.84
N LEU A 74 7.64 7.34 -3.81
CA LEU A 74 8.94 6.76 -3.47
C LEU A 74 10.05 7.16 -4.47
N LEU A 75 9.72 7.28 -5.76
CA LEU A 75 10.67 7.61 -6.82
C LEU A 75 10.85 9.13 -7.03
N THR A 76 9.97 9.96 -6.45
CA THR A 76 10.07 11.42 -6.50
C THR A 76 11.48 11.97 -6.17
N PRO A 77 12.19 11.53 -5.10
CA PRO A 77 13.56 11.98 -4.83
C PRO A 77 14.54 11.68 -5.97
N TRP A 78 14.39 10.55 -6.66
CA TRP A 78 15.27 10.18 -7.77
C TRP A 78 14.97 10.99 -9.03
N ILE A 79 13.70 11.20 -9.34
CA ILE A 79 13.26 11.98 -10.51
C ILE A 79 13.68 13.45 -10.39
N ARG A 80 13.66 14.01 -9.17
CA ARG A 80 13.90 15.45 -8.96
C ARG A 80 15.26 15.80 -8.36
N GLY A 81 16.02 14.83 -7.86
CA GLY A 81 17.32 15.06 -7.22
C GLY A 81 17.26 15.86 -5.91
N VAL A 82 16.06 16.13 -5.39
CA VAL A 82 15.82 16.87 -4.14
C VAL A 82 14.92 16.02 -3.25
N GLU A 83 15.26 15.89 -1.97
CA GLU A 83 14.44 15.18 -0.99
C GLU A 83 13.06 15.86 -0.85
N PRO A 84 11.94 15.12 -1.01
CA PRO A 84 10.62 15.69 -0.81
C PRO A 84 10.44 16.12 0.64
N ASP A 85 10.04 17.36 0.87
CA ASP A 85 9.65 17.82 2.20
C ASP A 85 8.21 17.36 2.51
N PHE A 86 8.10 16.17 3.10
CA PHE A 86 6.82 15.62 3.53
C PHE A 86 6.16 16.40 4.68
N ARG A 87 6.89 17.27 5.42
CA ARG A 87 6.26 18.11 6.47
C ARG A 87 5.47 19.25 5.86
N VAL A 88 5.94 19.77 4.71
CA VAL A 88 5.35 20.93 4.04
C VAL A 88 4.71 20.53 2.70
N TRP A 89 4.25 19.27 2.60
CA TRP A 89 3.70 18.69 1.37
C TRP A 89 2.56 19.51 0.74
N ARG A 90 1.78 20.23 1.55
CA ARG A 90 0.71 21.13 1.09
C ARG A 90 1.21 22.33 0.29
N LYS A 91 2.45 22.79 0.51
CA LYS A 91 3.06 23.90 -0.24
C LYS A 91 3.86 23.42 -1.45
N SER A 92 4.24 22.16 -1.50
CA SER A 92 4.92 21.58 -2.66
C SER A 92 3.91 21.20 -3.73
N GLY A 93 3.97 21.82 -4.91
CA GLY A 93 2.91 21.71 -5.94
C GLY A 93 2.60 20.28 -6.42
N ILE A 94 3.59 19.37 -6.48
CA ILE A 94 3.34 17.98 -6.89
C ILE A 94 2.76 17.15 -5.72
N LEU A 95 3.33 17.31 -4.53
CA LEU A 95 2.98 16.49 -3.36
C LEU A 95 1.61 16.90 -2.80
N SER A 96 1.23 18.18 -2.96
CA SER A 96 -0.08 18.72 -2.58
C SER A 96 -1.24 18.06 -3.33
N SER A 97 -0.99 17.56 -4.53
CA SER A 97 -1.99 16.86 -5.35
C SER A 97 -1.90 15.34 -5.20
N VAL A 98 -0.68 14.81 -5.12
CA VAL A 98 -0.44 13.36 -5.08
C VAL A 98 -0.87 12.73 -3.75
N ILE A 99 -0.58 13.35 -2.61
CA ILE A 99 -0.95 12.78 -1.30
C ILE A 99 -2.48 12.68 -1.12
N PRO A 100 -3.28 13.73 -1.43
CA PRO A 100 -4.74 13.62 -1.36
C PRO A 100 -5.31 12.64 -2.37
N LEU A 101 -4.76 12.57 -3.58
CA LEU A 101 -5.19 11.62 -4.60
C LEU A 101 -4.92 10.17 -4.15
N LEU A 102 -3.73 9.92 -3.60
CA LEU A 102 -3.36 8.63 -3.03
C LEU A 102 -4.33 8.27 -1.89
N THR A 103 -4.57 9.18 -0.95
CA THR A 103 -5.48 8.95 0.18
C THR A 103 -6.89 8.64 -0.29
N THR A 104 -7.40 9.40 -1.26
CA THR A 104 -8.73 9.17 -1.85
C THR A 104 -8.80 7.82 -2.56
N SER A 105 -7.76 7.45 -3.31
CA SER A 105 -7.70 6.15 -4.01
C SER A 105 -7.67 4.99 -3.01
N ILE A 106 -6.95 5.13 -1.89
CA ILE A 106 -6.90 4.11 -0.83
C ILE A 106 -8.30 3.89 -0.25
N VAL A 107 -8.95 4.96 0.19
CA VAL A 107 -10.28 4.88 0.82
C VAL A 107 -11.30 4.35 -0.18
N LEU A 108 -11.32 4.90 -1.40
CA LEU A 108 -12.27 4.48 -2.43
C LEU A 108 -12.04 3.03 -2.85
N GLY A 109 -10.78 2.62 -3.08
CA GLY A 109 -10.45 1.25 -3.45
C GLY A 109 -10.81 0.25 -2.36
N TRP A 110 -10.56 0.59 -1.09
CA TRP A 110 -10.91 -0.26 0.04
C TRP A 110 -12.43 -0.40 0.16
N LEU A 111 -13.19 0.69 0.04
CA LEU A 111 -14.65 0.67 0.05
C LEU A 111 -15.21 -0.18 -1.09
N LEU A 112 -14.70 -0.03 -2.32
CA LEU A 112 -15.11 -0.84 -3.46
C LEU A 112 -14.79 -2.31 -3.26
N LEU A 113 -13.65 -2.64 -2.65
CA LEU A 113 -13.26 -4.02 -2.35
C LEU A 113 -14.17 -4.64 -1.27
N VAL A 114 -14.46 -3.89 -0.20
CA VAL A 114 -15.42 -4.29 0.83
C VAL A 114 -16.80 -4.52 0.22
N MET A 115 -17.31 -3.57 -0.56
CA MET A 115 -18.59 -3.72 -1.25
C MET A 115 -18.61 -4.94 -2.16
N SER A 116 -17.50 -5.16 -2.89
CA SER A 116 -17.38 -6.29 -3.80
C SER A 116 -17.48 -7.62 -3.06
N LEU A 117 -16.73 -7.79 -1.97
CA LEU A 117 -16.71 -9.03 -1.18
C LEU A 117 -17.96 -9.19 -0.32
N ALA A 118 -18.49 -8.11 0.25
CA ALA A 118 -19.63 -8.17 1.16
C ALA A 118 -20.95 -8.47 0.45
N HIS A 119 -21.14 -7.96 -0.77
CA HIS A 119 -22.41 -8.07 -1.50
C HIS A 119 -22.40 -9.09 -2.63
N PHE A 120 -21.24 -9.40 -3.20
CA PHE A 120 -21.14 -10.30 -4.36
C PHE A 120 -20.35 -11.58 -4.08
N SER A 121 -19.92 -11.80 -2.84
CA SER A 121 -19.42 -13.09 -2.35
C SER A 121 -20.32 -13.60 -1.20
N ASP A 122 -20.35 -14.91 -1.03
CA ASP A 122 -21.05 -15.60 0.06
C ASP A 122 -20.41 -15.35 1.43
N SER A 123 -19.27 -14.65 1.50
CA SER A 123 -18.54 -14.40 2.74
C SER A 123 -19.18 -13.35 3.65
N GLY A 124 -20.07 -12.51 3.12
CA GLY A 124 -20.83 -11.52 3.89
C GLY A 124 -19.99 -10.35 4.42
N ILE A 125 -20.66 -9.37 5.05
CA ILE A 125 -20.07 -8.07 5.39
C ILE A 125 -18.83 -8.19 6.29
N PHE A 126 -18.90 -9.01 7.35
CA PHE A 126 -17.80 -9.14 8.31
C PHE A 126 -16.53 -9.67 7.63
N ARG A 127 -16.65 -10.75 6.85
CA ARG A 127 -15.51 -11.32 6.12
C ARG A 127 -15.05 -10.39 5.01
N GLY A 128 -15.94 -9.67 4.34
CA GLY A 128 -15.60 -8.67 3.34
C GLY A 128 -14.73 -7.54 3.91
N VAL A 129 -15.10 -6.99 5.08
CA VAL A 129 -14.32 -5.95 5.78
C VAL A 129 -12.96 -6.47 6.23
N VAL A 130 -12.92 -7.64 6.87
CA VAL A 130 -11.67 -8.24 7.38
C VAL A 130 -10.76 -8.63 6.22
N GLY A 131 -11.30 -9.26 5.18
CA GLY A 131 -10.58 -9.66 3.99
C GLY A 131 -9.98 -8.48 3.24
N ALA A 132 -10.78 -7.45 2.96
CA ALA A 132 -10.31 -6.22 2.29
C ALA A 132 -9.21 -5.53 3.10
N SER A 133 -9.38 -5.41 4.42
CA SER A 133 -8.38 -4.81 5.30
C SER A 133 -7.08 -5.62 5.33
N SER A 134 -7.18 -6.94 5.27
CA SER A 134 -6.02 -7.84 5.24
C SER A 134 -5.24 -7.73 3.93
N VAL A 135 -5.96 -7.63 2.79
CA VAL A 135 -5.35 -7.39 1.47
C VAL A 135 -4.62 -6.05 1.44
N TYR A 136 -5.20 -4.99 2.00
CA TYR A 136 -4.57 -3.68 2.09
C TYR A 136 -3.37 -3.69 3.04
N ALA A 137 -3.48 -4.35 4.20
CA ALA A 137 -2.36 -4.51 5.14
C ALA A 137 -1.19 -5.26 4.51
N LEU A 138 -1.48 -6.34 3.78
CA LEU A 138 -0.48 -7.09 3.02
C LEU A 138 0.16 -6.21 1.94
N SER A 139 -0.65 -5.51 1.15
CA SER A 139 -0.18 -4.65 0.06
C SER A 139 0.74 -3.53 0.56
N PHE A 140 0.32 -2.79 1.60
CA PHE A 140 1.16 -1.74 2.20
C PHE A 140 2.38 -2.30 2.92
N GLY A 141 2.27 -3.46 3.55
CA GLY A 141 3.40 -4.14 4.15
C GLY A 141 4.47 -4.44 3.10
N LEU A 142 4.07 -5.04 1.97
CA LEU A 142 4.97 -5.32 0.85
C LEU A 142 5.55 -4.05 0.23
N LEU A 143 4.73 -3.02 0.03
CA LEU A 143 5.22 -1.72 -0.46
C LEU A 143 6.19 -1.05 0.51
N GLY A 144 5.99 -1.23 1.81
CA GLY A 144 6.89 -0.73 2.83
C GLY A 144 8.29 -1.33 2.74
N LEU A 145 8.41 -2.60 2.31
CA LEU A 145 9.70 -3.26 2.13
C LEU A 145 10.54 -2.64 1.01
N LEU A 146 9.93 -1.85 0.13
CA LEU A 146 10.65 -1.17 -0.93
C LEU A 146 11.60 -0.12 -0.31
N PRO A 147 12.92 -0.25 -0.52
CA PRO A 147 13.87 0.70 0.03
C PRO A 147 13.67 2.07 -0.61
N ALA A 148 13.47 3.10 0.22
CA ALA A 148 13.40 4.47 -0.26
C ALA A 148 14.78 4.91 -0.80
N PRO A 149 14.88 5.42 -2.04
CA PRO A 149 16.14 5.93 -2.58
C PRO A 149 16.63 7.10 -1.73
N LYS A 150 17.84 6.98 -1.16
CA LYS A 150 18.51 8.09 -0.48
C LYS A 150 19.35 8.85 -1.50
N VAL A 151 19.06 10.14 -1.72
CA VAL A 151 19.92 10.98 -2.55
C VAL A 151 21.22 11.21 -1.77
N LYS A 152 22.37 10.82 -2.34
CA LYS A 152 23.67 11.18 -1.77
C LYS A 152 23.79 12.71 -1.83
N ARG A 153 23.69 13.40 -0.70
CA ARG A 153 24.17 14.79 -0.60
C ARG A 153 25.66 14.77 -0.92
N THR A 154 26.01 15.39 -2.03
CA THR A 154 27.40 15.65 -2.43
C THR A 154 27.74 17.07 -2.01
#